data_AF-A0A1V6C608-F1
#
_entry.id   AF-A0A1V6C608-F1
#
_cell.length_a   1.000
_cell.length_b   1.000
_cell.length_c   1.000
_cell.angle_alpha   90.00
_cell.angle_beta   90.00
_cell.angle_gamma   90.00
#
_symmetry.space_group_name_H-M   'P 1'
#
loop_
_entity.id
_entity.type
_entity.pdbx_description
1 polymer ?
#
loop_
_entity_poly.entity_id
_entity_poly.type
_entity_poly.pdbx_seq_one_letter_code
_entity_poly.pdbx_strand_id
1 'polypeptide(L)'
;MKYFVYILILVLGFLIGSTCGEILRLLLPIRYAGLQIFTQGYLAGFAPVGIELKIAHIDFGIKVLVNFFSWVGLFVASLSVLIKELTSKQ
;
A
#
# COMPACT_ATOMS: atom_id res chain seq x y z
N MET A 1 -17.28 -5.09 16.92
CA MET A 1 -17.40 -4.82 15.47
C MET A 1 -16.88 -3.43 15.06
N LYS A 2 -17.09 -2.34 15.82
CA LYS A 2 -16.57 -1.00 15.46
C LYS A 2 -15.07 -0.95 15.11
N TYR A 3 -14.21 -1.57 15.92
CA TYR A 3 -12.76 -1.60 15.66
C TYR A 3 -12.37 -2.30 14.36
N PHE A 4 -13.09 -3.37 14.00
CA PHE A 4 -12.86 -4.09 12.75
C PHE A 4 -13.15 -3.18 11.54
N VAL A 5 -14.22 -2.39 11.61
CA VAL A 5 -14.57 -1.42 10.56
C VAL A 5 -13.47 -0.35 10.43
N TYR A 6 -12.92 0.15 11.53
CA TYR A 6 -11.82 1.12 11.47
C TYR A 6 -10.56 0.54 10.86
N ILE A 7 -10.17 -0.68 11.25
CA ILE A 7 -9.03 -1.38 10.64
C ILE A 7 -9.28 -1.57 9.14
N LEU A 8 -10.48 -1.97 8.75
CA LEU A 8 -10.83 -2.14 7.34
C LEU A 8 -10.71 -0.83 6.55
N ILE A 9 -11.19 0.29 7.11
CA ILE A 9 -11.08 1.63 6.49
C ILE A 9 -9.60 2.01 6.31
N LEU A 10 -8.77 1.76 7.32
CA LEU A 10 -7.33 2.05 7.25
C LEU A 10 -6.62 1.20 6.19
N VAL A 11 -6.91 -0.11 6.14
CA VAL A 11 -6.34 -1.03 5.16
C VAL A 11 -6.78 -0.65 3.74
N LEU A 12 -8.06 -0.35 3.54
CA LEU A 12 -8.58 0.08 2.25
C LEU A 12 -7.98 1.43 1.83
N GLY A 13 -7.89 2.40 2.73
CA GLY A 13 -7.25 3.69 2.45
C GLY A 13 -5.79 3.53 2.03
N PHE A 14 -5.04 2.66 2.72
CA PHE A 14 -3.67 2.33 2.38
C PHE A 14 -3.55 1.69 0.99
N LEU A 15 -4.39 0.70 0.66
CA LEU A 15 -4.40 0.04 -0.65
C LEU A 15 -4.82 0.99 -1.78
N ILE A 16 -5.86 1.80 -1.57
CA ILE A 16 -6.32 2.80 -2.54
C ILE A 16 -5.22 3.82 -2.81
N GLY A 17 -4.53 4.27 -1.75
CA GLY A 17 -3.36 5.14 -1.89
C GLY A 17 -2.29 4.53 -2.79
N SER A 18 -1.96 3.25 -2.60
CA SER A 18 -1.02 2.53 -3.45
C SER A 18 -1.43 2.55 -4.93
N THR A 19 -2.68 2.16 -5.21
CA THR A 19 -3.24 2.09 -6.57
C THR A 19 -3.25 3.46 -7.24
N CYS A 20 -3.66 4.52 -6.52
CA CYS A 20 -3.61 5.89 -7.04
C CYS A 20 -2.18 6.32 -7.39
N GLY A 21 -1.19 5.99 -6.55
CA GLY A 21 0.22 6.28 -6.83
C GLY A 21 0.72 5.60 -8.10
N GLU A 22 0.31 4.36 -8.36
CA GLU A 22 0.69 3.64 -9.58
C GLU A 22 -0.02 4.20 -10.82
N ILE A 23 -1.31 4.56 -10.71
CA ILE A 23 -2.04 5.23 -11.79
C ILE A 23 -1.37 6.56 -12.15
N LEU A 24 -1.01 7.36 -11.15
CA LEU A 24 -0.30 8.63 -11.36
C LEU A 24 1.06 8.40 -12.04
N ARG A 25 1.80 7.37 -11.63
CA ARG A 25 3.06 6.98 -12.26
C ARG A 25 2.90 6.64 -13.75
N LEU A 26 1.84 5.91 -14.11
CA LEU A 26 1.54 5.55 -15.51
C LEU A 26 1.14 6.75 -16.37
N LEU A 27 0.53 7.76 -15.77
CA LEU A 27 0.12 8.99 -16.45
C LEU A 27 1.25 10.02 -16.59
N LEU A 28 2.33 9.87 -15.81
CA LEU A 28 3.45 10.79 -15.82
C LEU A 28 4.43 10.49 -16.97
N PRO A 29 5.08 11.53 -17.54
CA PRO A 29 6.15 11.34 -18.51
C PRO A 29 7.26 10.47 -17.89
N ILE A 30 7.89 9.62 -18.71
CA ILE A 30 8.95 8.66 -18.29
C ILE A 30 10.05 9.33 -17.46
N ARG A 31 10.35 10.62 -17.71
CA ARG A 31 11.31 11.42 -16.96
C ARG A 31 10.98 11.56 -15.46
N TYR A 32 9.70 11.52 -15.09
CA TYR A 32 9.20 11.66 -13.72
C TYR A 32 8.78 10.31 -13.10
N ALA A 33 8.58 9.27 -13.91
CA ALA A 33 8.21 7.93 -13.45
C ALA A 33 9.31 7.23 -12.61
N GLY A 34 10.55 7.75 -12.64
CA GLY A 34 11.68 7.29 -11.83
C GLY A 34 11.86 7.98 -10.48
N LEU A 35 10.97 8.91 -10.10
CA LEU A 35 11.03 9.57 -8.80
C LEU A 35 10.79 8.56 -7.66
N GLN A 36 11.53 8.72 -6.55
CA GLN A 36 11.46 7.83 -5.39
C GLN A 36 10.07 7.74 -4.73
N ILE A 37 9.19 8.71 -4.97
CA ILE A 37 7.80 8.67 -4.48
C ILE A 37 6.94 7.61 -5.20
N PHE A 38 7.32 7.22 -6.42
CA PHE A 38 6.66 6.19 -7.21
C PHE A 38 7.37 4.84 -7.16
N THR A 39 8.58 4.77 -6.57
CA THR A 39 9.27 3.50 -6.38
C THR A 39 8.55 2.67 -5.32
N GLN A 40 8.28 1.41 -5.67
CA GLN A 40 7.64 0.46 -4.76
C GLN A 40 8.66 0.02 -3.70
N GLY A 41 8.35 0.32 -2.44
CA GLY A 41 9.02 -0.24 -1.27
C GLY A 41 8.38 -1.56 -0.85
N TYR A 42 9.18 -2.41 -0.20
CA TYR A 42 8.72 -3.65 0.42
C TYR A 42 8.29 -3.34 1.85
N LEU A 43 7.01 -3.60 2.19
CA LEU A 43 6.51 -3.28 3.54
C LEU A 43 6.17 -4.54 4.35
N ALA A 44 5.67 -5.60 3.71
CA ALA A 44 5.42 -6.86 4.39
C ALA A 44 5.35 -8.04 3.41
N GLY A 45 5.84 -9.21 3.84
CA GLY A 45 5.78 -10.44 3.07
C GLY A 45 6.65 -11.55 3.65
N PHE A 46 6.39 -12.80 3.27
CA PHE A 46 7.36 -13.86 3.45
C PHE A 46 8.51 -13.62 2.47
N ALA A 47 9.75 -13.61 2.97
CA ALA A 47 10.90 -13.63 2.07
C ALA A 47 10.73 -14.82 1.11
N PRO A 48 10.93 -14.62 -0.21
CA PRO A 48 10.72 -15.69 -1.17
C PRO A 48 11.64 -16.84 -0.79
N VAL A 49 11.04 -18.00 -0.51
CA VAL A 49 11.79 -19.24 -0.31
C VAL A 49 12.01 -19.78 -1.71
N GLY A 50 13.18 -19.50 -2.26
CA GLY A 50 13.61 -20.06 -3.54
C GLY A 50 13.88 -21.54 -3.37
N ILE A 51 13.16 -22.38 -4.09
CA ILE A 51 13.51 -23.80 -4.22
C ILE A 51 14.36 -23.90 -5.49
N GLU A 52 15.67 -24.06 -5.31
CA GLU A 52 16.59 -24.33 -6.41
C GLU A 52 16.46 -25.80 -6.84
N LEU A 53 15.69 -26.05 -7.89
CA LEU A 53 15.77 -27.31 -8.63
C LEU A 53 16.81 -27.12 -9.73
N LYS A 54 17.63 -28.15 -10.02
CA LYS A 54 18.71 -28.18 -11.04
C LYS A 54 18.29 -27.70 -12.45
N ILE A 55 16.99 -27.52 -12.68
CA ILE A 55 16.34 -27.26 -13.97
C ILE A 55 15.39 -26.04 -13.90
N ALA A 56 15.04 -25.56 -12.70
CA ALA A 56 14.08 -24.47 -12.54
C ALA A 56 14.25 -23.75 -11.19
N HIS A 57 14.25 -22.41 -11.22
CA HIS A 57 14.17 -21.59 -10.03
C HIS A 57 12.70 -21.21 -9.80
N ILE A 58 12.11 -21.65 -8.68
CA ILE A 58 10.73 -21.30 -8.34
C ILE A 58 10.75 -20.51 -7.03
N ASP A 59 10.40 -19.22 -7.13
CA ASP A 59 10.25 -18.34 -5.98
C ASP A 59 8.81 -18.41 -5.45
N PHE A 60 8.63 -18.97 -4.25
CA PHE A 60 7.36 -18.90 -3.52
C PHE A 60 7.44 -17.82 -2.44
N GLY A 61 6.65 -16.75 -2.59
CA GLY A 61 6.53 -15.71 -1.57
C GLY A 61 5.41 -14.71 -1.91
N ILE A 62 4.71 -14.25 -0.87
CA ILE A 62 3.76 -13.13 -0.99
C ILE A 62 4.52 -11.88 -0.58
N LYS A 63 4.78 -10.97 -1.52
CA LYS A 63 5.35 -9.63 -1.26
C LYS A 63 4.28 -8.57 -1.51
N VAL A 64 4.04 -7.74 -0.51
CA VAL A 64 3.17 -6.57 -0.66
C VAL A 64 4.04 -5.37 -1.05
N LEU A 65 3.93 -5.00 -2.32
CA LEU A 65 4.59 -3.83 -2.91
C LEU A 65 3.73 -2.59 -2.66
N VAL A 66 4.34 -1.55 -2.08
CA VAL A 66 3.64 -0.33 -1.69
C VAL A 66 4.49 0.87 -2.02
N ASN A 67 3.87 1.99 -2.33
CA ASN A 67 4.56 3.23 -2.68
C ASN A 67 4.31 4.32 -1.62
N PHE A 68 4.93 5.49 -1.79
CA PHE A 68 4.72 6.63 -0.89
C PHE A 68 3.22 6.98 -0.73
N PHE A 69 2.45 6.86 -1.81
CA PHE A 69 1.03 7.17 -1.82
C PHE A 69 0.19 6.22 -0.96
N SER A 70 0.70 5.03 -0.63
CA SER A 70 0.05 4.13 0.33
C SER A 70 0.00 4.75 1.72
N TRP A 71 1.09 5.42 2.13
CA TRP A 71 1.15 6.17 3.39
C TRP A 71 0.25 7.40 3.38
N VAL A 72 0.16 8.09 2.23
CA VAL A 72 -0.78 9.21 2.05
C VAL A 72 -2.22 8.74 2.20
N GLY A 73 -2.58 7.62 1.57
CA GLY A 73 -3.92 7.03 1.68
C GLY A 73 -4.27 6.62 3.11
N LEU A 74 -3.32 6.04 3.84
CA LEU A 74 -3.47 5.72 5.26
C LEU A 74 -3.66 6.97 6.13
N PHE A 75 -2.89 8.03 5.86
CA PHE A 75 -3.00 9.29 6.58
C PHE A 75 -4.37 9.96 6.38
N VAL A 76 -4.88 9.97 5.14
CA VAL A 76 -6.21 10.52 4.85
C VAL A 76 -7.30 9.67 5.52
N ALA A 77 -7.18 8.34 5.48
CA ALA A 77 -8.13 7.44 6.12
C ALA A 77 -8.12 7.60 7.66
N SER A 78 -6.96 7.72 8.28
CA SER A 78 -6.85 7.92 9.73
C SER A 78 -7.43 9.27 10.17
N LEU A 79 -7.17 10.33 9.41
CA LEU A 79 -7.77 11.65 9.63
C LEU A 79 -9.30 11.59 9.54
N SER A 80 -9.82 10.90 8.52
CA SER A 80 -11.27 10.75 8.30
C SER A 80 -11.95 10.00 9.45
N VAL A 81 -11.32 8.93 9.95
CA VAL A 81 -11.81 8.18 11.11
C VAL A 81 -11.76 9.04 12.37
N LEU A 82 -10.69 9.80 12.58
CA LEU A 82 -10.52 10.69 13.72
C LEU A 82 -11.60 11.78 13.75
N ILE A 83 -11.83 12.45 12.62
CA ILE A 83 -12.86 13.49 12.49
C ILE A 83 -14.24 12.90 12.81
N LYS A 84 -14.56 11.73 12.26
CA LYS A 84 -15.84 11.06 12.52
C LYS A 84 -16.05 10.75 14.01
N GLU A 85 -15.00 10.31 14.71
CA GLU A 85 -15.07 10.02 16.14
C GLU A 85 -15.24 11.29 16.98
N LEU A 86 -14.60 12.40 16.59
CA LEU A 86 -14.74 13.71 17.25
C LEU A 86 -16.15 14.29 17.07
N THR A 87 -16.72 14.22 15.86
CA THR A 87 -18.08 14.71 15.58
C THR A 87 -19.15 13.82 16.22
N SER A 88 -18.92 12.51 16.34
CA SER A 88 -19.87 11.59 16.99
C SER A 88 -19.93 11.74 18.52
N LYS A 89 -19.01 12.49 19.14
CA LYS A 89 -18.96 12.71 20.60
C LYS A 89 -19.61 14.03 21.04
N GLN A 90 -19.99 14.91 20.11
CA GLN A 90 -20.83 16.08 20.37
C GLN A 90 -22.31 15.70 20.28
#